data_AF-E1JW72-F1
#
_entry.id   AF-E1JW72-F1
#
_cell.length_a   1.000
_cell.length_b   1.000
_cell.length_c   1.000
_cell.angle_alpha   90.00
_cell.angle_beta   90.00
_cell.angle_gamma   90.00
#
_symmetry.space_group_name_H-M   'P 1'
#
loop_
_entity.id
_entity.type
_entity.pdbx_description
1 polymer ?
#
loop_
_entity_poly.entity_id
_entity_poly.type
_entity_poly.pdbx_seq_one_letter_code
_entity_poly.pdbx_strand_id
1 'polypeptide(L)'
;MPWAEALAFAAGWARDGRFGRTDWRLPNRRELRSLLSYGAARPALPPGHPFQNVFLGWYWTSTTAAPAPGYAWYVHMEGGRMFYGRKDQDCLCWPVAGETLLPRTGQTRCFDGAGEGITCAGTGQDGELLRGTLWPTPRFETRDANVLDRLTGLLWARAADAAKGTVSWAEALDIAAASGEGWRLPNINELESLVDAGSAFPALPAGHPFTHVGEAYWSSTTSAFEKNWAHALYLHKGAVGVGFKSGWDFLVWPVCGPENI
;
A
#
# COMPACT_ATOMS: atom_id res chain seq x y z
N MET A 1 -4.57 12.55 17.65
CA MET A 1 -5.84 11.92 18.09
C MET A 1 -5.76 10.42 17.85
N PRO A 2 -6.33 9.62 18.76
CA PRO A 2 -6.57 8.19 18.57
C PRO A 2 -7.34 7.88 17.29
N TRP A 3 -7.20 6.65 16.81
CA TRP A 3 -7.76 6.23 15.52
C TRP A 3 -9.30 6.29 15.47
N ALA A 4 -9.97 5.87 16.54
CA ALA A 4 -11.43 5.95 16.64
C ALA A 4 -11.94 7.40 16.62
N GLU A 5 -11.19 8.32 17.21
CA GLU A 5 -11.50 9.75 17.15
C GLU A 5 -11.32 10.32 15.74
N ALA A 6 -10.31 9.86 14.98
CA ALA A 6 -10.13 10.27 13.59
C ALA A 6 -11.29 9.84 12.68
N LEU A 7 -11.82 8.62 12.88
CA LEU A 7 -13.03 8.15 12.19
C LEU A 7 -14.25 9.01 12.56
N ALA A 8 -14.47 9.24 13.86
CA ALA A 8 -15.57 10.07 14.35
C ALA A 8 -15.47 11.52 13.88
N PHE A 9 -14.26 12.07 13.81
CA PHE A 9 -13.99 13.42 13.30
C PHE A 9 -14.41 13.56 11.84
N ALA A 10 -14.01 12.61 10.98
CA ALA A 10 -14.40 12.62 9.58
C ALA A 10 -15.91 12.41 9.39
N ALA A 11 -16.53 11.53 10.18
CA ALA A 11 -17.99 11.36 10.18
C ALA A 11 -18.72 12.64 10.65
N GLY A 12 -18.13 13.41 11.57
CA GLY A 12 -18.64 14.72 11.97
C GLY A 12 -18.68 15.71 10.80
N TRP A 13 -17.61 15.75 9.98
CA TRP A 13 -17.59 16.60 8.78
C TRP A 13 -18.69 16.24 7.77
N ALA A 14 -18.95 14.94 7.60
CA ALA A 14 -20.03 14.45 6.75
C ALA A 14 -21.41 14.88 7.27
N ARG A 15 -21.67 14.65 8.56
CA ARG A 15 -22.94 15.05 9.19
C ARG A 15 -23.16 16.56 9.11
N ASP A 16 -22.12 17.36 9.30
CA ASP A 16 -22.20 18.82 9.35
C ASP A 16 -22.19 19.45 7.94
N GLY A 17 -22.16 18.65 6.86
CA GLY A 17 -22.19 19.13 5.48
C GLY A 17 -20.97 20.01 5.12
N ARG A 18 -19.81 19.74 5.74
CA ARG A 18 -18.65 20.64 5.66
C ARG A 18 -18.21 20.82 4.20
N PHE A 19 -17.96 22.06 3.80
CA PHE A 19 -17.63 22.43 2.42
C PHE A 19 -18.68 21.99 1.38
N GLY A 20 -19.96 21.85 1.79
CA GLY A 20 -21.05 21.43 0.90
C GLY A 20 -21.05 19.93 0.58
N ARG A 21 -20.34 19.10 1.36
CA ARG A 21 -20.22 17.66 1.17
C ARG A 21 -20.65 16.90 2.42
N THR A 22 -21.38 15.80 2.22
CA THR A 22 -21.92 14.95 3.29
C THR A 22 -21.35 13.53 3.30
N ASP A 23 -20.29 13.31 2.53
CA ASP A 23 -19.67 12.01 2.29
C ASP A 23 -18.18 11.99 2.69
N TRP A 24 -17.80 12.88 3.61
CA TRP A 24 -16.49 12.87 4.25
C TRP A 24 -16.27 11.58 5.04
N ARG A 25 -15.05 11.06 4.95
CA ARG A 25 -14.58 9.88 5.68
C ARG A 25 -13.07 9.98 5.89
N LEU A 26 -12.54 9.13 6.75
CA LEU A 26 -11.11 8.89 6.79
C LEU A 26 -10.72 8.05 5.55
N PRO A 27 -9.71 8.44 4.75
CA PRO A 27 -9.29 7.71 3.57
C PRO A 27 -8.78 6.32 3.94
N ASN A 28 -9.05 5.32 3.11
CA ASN A 28 -8.34 4.05 3.25
C ASN A 28 -6.87 4.22 2.86
N ARG A 29 -6.05 3.19 3.11
CA ARG A 29 -4.60 3.26 2.89
C ARG A 29 -4.21 3.58 1.45
N ARG A 30 -4.99 3.15 0.46
CA ARG A 30 -4.71 3.40 -0.97
C ARG A 30 -5.06 4.83 -1.35
N GLU A 31 -6.18 5.34 -0.86
CA GLU A 31 -6.59 6.74 -1.07
C GLU A 31 -5.56 7.71 -0.52
N LEU A 32 -5.12 7.54 0.73
CA LEU A 32 -4.13 8.45 1.33
C LEU A 32 -2.77 8.34 0.64
N ARG A 33 -2.30 7.11 0.38
CA ARG A 33 -1.03 6.85 -0.30
C ARG A 33 -1.00 7.42 -1.72
N SER A 34 -2.15 7.50 -2.40
CA SER A 34 -2.24 8.03 -3.78
C SER A 34 -1.85 9.51 -3.90
N LEU A 35 -1.84 10.26 -2.79
CA LEU A 35 -1.37 11.64 -2.76
C LEU A 35 0.15 11.74 -2.86
N LEU A 36 0.88 10.66 -2.59
CA LEU A 36 2.33 10.69 -2.49
C LEU A 36 3.00 10.82 -3.85
N SER A 37 4.04 11.67 -3.89
CA SER A 37 5.05 11.65 -4.96
C SER A 37 6.36 11.13 -4.38
N TYR A 38 6.76 9.92 -4.77
CA TYR A 38 8.02 9.31 -4.33
C TYR A 38 9.28 10.00 -4.88
N GLY A 39 9.12 10.93 -5.84
CA GLY A 39 10.17 11.82 -6.30
C GLY A 39 10.34 13.10 -5.45
N ALA A 40 9.50 13.30 -4.44
CA ALA A 40 9.54 14.46 -3.54
C ALA A 40 9.68 14.03 -2.08
N ALA A 41 10.17 14.95 -1.24
CA ALA A 41 10.26 14.77 0.20
C ALA A 41 10.12 16.13 0.89
N ARG A 42 9.63 16.11 2.13
CA ARG A 42 9.42 17.31 2.98
C ARG A 42 8.57 18.41 2.28
N PRO A 43 7.31 18.13 1.88
CA PRO A 43 6.58 16.86 1.97
C PRO A 43 6.77 15.96 0.73
N ALA A 44 6.45 14.68 0.88
CA ALA A 44 6.39 13.69 -0.20
C ALA A 44 5.12 13.84 -1.05
N LEU A 45 4.85 15.06 -1.51
CA LEU A 45 3.73 15.44 -2.36
C LEU A 45 4.23 15.93 -3.72
N PRO A 46 3.42 15.86 -4.79
CA PRO A 46 3.77 16.43 -6.09
C PRO A 46 4.20 17.91 -5.99
N PRO A 47 5.27 18.34 -6.67
CA PRO A 47 5.64 19.75 -6.74
C PRO A 47 4.48 20.62 -7.21
N GLY A 48 4.27 21.76 -6.55
CA GLY A 48 3.15 22.67 -6.86
C GLY A 48 1.79 22.23 -6.30
N HIS A 49 1.74 21.26 -5.39
CA HIS A 49 0.48 20.83 -4.76
C HIS A 49 -0.28 22.00 -4.12
N PRO A 50 -1.63 22.00 -4.15
CA PRO A 50 -2.45 23.07 -3.58
C PRO A 50 -2.71 22.92 -2.08
N PHE A 51 -2.32 21.79 -1.48
CA PHE A 51 -2.61 21.49 -0.08
C PHE A 51 -1.89 22.45 0.89
N GLN A 52 -2.62 22.91 1.89
CA GLN A 52 -2.15 23.85 2.91
C GLN A 52 -2.03 23.14 4.26
N ASN A 53 -1.15 23.64 5.14
CA ASN A 53 -0.95 23.12 6.51
C ASN A 53 -0.66 21.61 6.56
N VAL A 54 0.07 21.09 5.58
CA VAL A 54 0.52 19.70 5.56
C VAL A 54 1.65 19.54 6.57
N PHE A 55 1.41 18.79 7.64
CA PHE A 55 2.42 18.49 8.65
C PHE A 55 3.26 17.28 8.21
N LEU A 56 4.54 17.27 8.55
CA LEU A 56 5.49 16.23 8.16
C LEU A 56 5.45 15.05 9.14
N GLY A 57 4.26 14.47 9.35
CA GLY A 57 4.03 13.41 10.34
C GLY A 57 3.23 12.23 9.79
N TRP A 58 2.76 11.41 10.71
CA TRP A 58 1.93 10.24 10.43
C TRP A 58 0.46 10.62 10.36
N TYR A 59 -0.21 10.21 9.29
CA TYR A 59 -1.64 10.40 9.08
C TYR A 59 -2.36 9.06 9.10
N TRP A 60 -3.41 8.96 9.91
CA TRP A 60 -4.26 7.78 9.98
C TRP A 60 -4.98 7.52 8.65
N THR A 61 -5.20 6.23 8.38
CA THR A 61 -6.10 5.72 7.34
C THR A 61 -7.22 4.93 8.01
N SER A 62 -8.34 4.69 7.33
CA SER A 62 -9.44 3.85 7.84
C SER A 62 -9.17 2.34 7.77
N THR A 63 -7.99 1.92 7.31
CA THR A 63 -7.64 0.51 7.15
C THR A 63 -6.98 -0.03 8.41
N THR A 64 -7.54 -1.09 9.00
CA THR A 64 -6.93 -1.85 10.10
C THR A 64 -5.73 -2.67 9.61
N ALA A 65 -4.72 -2.91 10.45
CA ALA A 65 -3.60 -3.79 10.10
C ALA A 65 -3.99 -5.26 10.30
N ALA A 66 -4.07 -6.04 9.22
CA ALA A 66 -4.36 -7.47 9.27
C ALA A 66 -3.47 -8.29 10.23
N PRO A 67 -2.14 -8.08 10.33
CA PRO A 67 -1.32 -8.89 11.24
C PRO A 67 -1.55 -8.56 12.74
N ALA A 68 -2.18 -7.43 13.06
CA ALA A 68 -2.42 -6.99 14.42
C ALA A 68 -3.66 -6.05 14.47
N PRO A 69 -4.89 -6.57 14.62
CA PRO A 69 -6.09 -5.77 14.47
C PRO A 69 -6.29 -4.61 15.47
N GLY A 70 -5.54 -4.58 16.58
CA GLY A 70 -5.44 -3.42 17.48
C GLY A 70 -4.60 -2.25 16.92
N TYR A 71 -4.10 -2.40 15.70
CA TYR A 71 -3.29 -1.42 14.97
C TYR A 71 -4.00 -0.99 13.69
N ALA A 72 -3.71 0.22 13.23
CA ALA A 72 -4.22 0.76 11.98
C ALA A 72 -3.09 1.31 11.10
N TRP A 73 -3.32 1.35 9.79
CA TRP A 73 -2.36 1.87 8.83
C TRP A 73 -2.27 3.40 8.91
N TYR A 74 -1.05 3.92 8.79
CA TYR A 74 -0.77 5.34 8.64
C TYR A 74 0.27 5.61 7.53
N VAL A 75 0.28 6.84 7.03
CA VAL A 75 1.21 7.30 5.98
C VAL A 75 2.04 8.46 6.52
N HIS A 76 3.36 8.40 6.31
CA HIS A 76 4.30 9.46 6.69
C HIS A 76 4.51 10.45 5.55
N MET A 77 4.14 11.71 5.76
CA MET A 77 4.20 12.73 4.71
C MET A 77 5.60 13.28 4.44
N GLU A 78 6.62 12.94 5.23
CA GLU A 78 7.98 13.45 4.99
C GLU A 78 8.70 12.73 3.85
N GLY A 79 8.51 11.41 3.75
CA GLY A 79 9.25 10.54 2.83
C GLY A 79 8.43 9.37 2.29
N GLY A 80 7.10 9.42 2.43
CA GLY A 80 6.18 8.48 1.78
C GLY A 80 6.18 7.05 2.32
N ARG A 81 6.62 6.84 3.57
CA ARG A 81 6.54 5.52 4.22
C ARG A 81 5.11 5.21 4.65
N MET A 82 4.72 3.94 4.64
CA MET A 82 3.42 3.46 5.10
C MET A 82 3.60 2.22 5.99
N PHE A 83 3.24 2.37 7.26
CA PHE A 83 3.34 1.34 8.31
C PHE A 83 2.04 1.31 9.12
N TYR A 84 2.02 0.61 10.24
CA TYR A 84 0.89 0.64 11.18
C TYR A 84 1.35 0.99 12.60
N GLY A 85 0.46 1.61 13.35
CA GLY A 85 0.62 2.02 14.74
C GLY A 85 -0.59 1.58 15.57
N ARG A 86 -0.46 1.60 16.90
CA ARG A 86 -1.56 1.20 17.79
C ARG A 86 -2.72 2.18 17.64
N LYS A 87 -3.96 1.70 17.69
CA LYS A 87 -5.16 2.54 17.54
C LYS A 87 -5.35 3.58 18.65
N ASP A 88 -4.65 3.44 19.77
CA ASP A 88 -4.63 4.40 20.89
C ASP A 88 -3.53 5.47 20.78
N GLN A 89 -2.67 5.41 19.76
CA GLN A 89 -1.66 6.42 19.51
C GLN A 89 -2.25 7.66 18.85
N ASP A 90 -1.58 8.79 19.06
CA ASP A 90 -1.89 10.02 18.38
C ASP A 90 -1.25 10.10 17.00
N CYS A 91 -2.08 10.22 15.97
CA CYS A 91 -1.65 10.64 14.63
C CYS A 91 -2.60 11.72 14.09
N LEU A 92 -2.23 12.24 12.92
CA LEU A 92 -2.98 13.25 12.20
C LEU A 92 -4.14 12.63 11.43
N CYS A 93 -5.16 13.43 11.14
CA CYS A 93 -6.32 13.02 10.36
C CYS A 93 -6.43 13.91 9.12
N TRP A 94 -6.62 13.30 7.95
CA TRP A 94 -6.86 14.01 6.70
C TRP A 94 -8.06 13.40 5.99
N PRO A 95 -9.28 13.93 6.22
CA PRO A 95 -10.49 13.40 5.59
C PRO A 95 -10.52 13.56 4.08
N VAL A 96 -11.22 12.65 3.41
CA VAL A 96 -11.51 12.68 1.96
C VAL A 96 -13.02 12.53 1.72
N ALA A 97 -13.51 13.13 0.64
CA ALA A 97 -14.88 13.01 0.15
C ALA A 97 -14.87 12.58 -1.32
N GLY A 98 -15.96 11.95 -1.78
CA GLY A 98 -16.13 11.47 -3.14
C GLY A 98 -15.74 10.02 -3.36
N GLU A 99 -15.83 9.60 -4.62
CA GLU A 99 -15.51 8.24 -5.07
C GLU A 99 -14.05 8.14 -5.51
N THR A 100 -13.49 6.94 -5.41
CA THR A 100 -12.12 6.63 -5.83
C THR A 100 -12.13 5.54 -6.90
N LEU A 101 -11.27 5.70 -7.92
CA LEU A 101 -11.05 4.69 -8.96
C LEU A 101 -9.96 3.69 -8.57
N LEU A 102 -9.25 3.95 -7.47
CA LEU A 102 -8.26 3.03 -6.94
C LEU A 102 -8.94 1.71 -6.56
N PRO A 103 -8.28 0.55 -6.71
CA PRO A 103 -8.92 -0.71 -6.37
C PRO A 103 -9.12 -0.82 -4.85
N ARG A 104 -10.16 -1.55 -4.42
CA ARG A 104 -10.42 -1.83 -2.99
C ARG A 104 -9.22 -2.45 -2.30
N THR A 105 -9.04 -2.19 -1.02
CA THR A 105 -7.88 -2.69 -0.26
C THR A 105 -7.90 -4.19 0.00
N GLY A 106 -9.08 -4.83 -0.07
CA GLY A 106 -9.30 -6.23 0.29
C GLY A 106 -9.81 -6.41 1.74
N GLN A 107 -9.79 -5.35 2.55
CA GLN A 107 -10.34 -5.39 3.90
C GLN A 107 -11.88 -5.41 3.87
N THR A 108 -12.49 -6.35 4.60
CA THR A 108 -13.95 -6.55 4.69
C THR A 108 -14.47 -6.71 6.13
N ARG A 109 -13.55 -6.70 7.11
CA ARG A 109 -13.85 -6.85 8.53
C ARG A 109 -13.52 -5.57 9.27
N CYS A 110 -14.25 -5.32 10.36
CA CYS A 110 -14.08 -4.16 11.22
C CYS A 110 -13.66 -4.61 12.62
N PHE A 111 -12.87 -3.76 13.28
CA PHE A 111 -12.27 -4.07 14.56
C PHE A 111 -12.27 -2.87 15.48
N ASP A 112 -12.42 -3.09 16.78
CA ASP A 112 -12.33 -2.02 17.78
C ASP A 112 -10.87 -1.57 18.02
N GLY A 113 -10.65 -0.77 19.07
CA GLY A 113 -9.32 -0.28 19.45
C GLY A 113 -8.38 -1.35 20.00
N ALA A 114 -8.91 -2.43 20.59
CA ALA A 114 -8.14 -3.55 21.12
C ALA A 114 -7.83 -4.59 20.03
N GLY A 115 -8.57 -4.57 18.93
CA GLY A 115 -8.46 -5.52 17.83
C GLY A 115 -9.52 -6.62 17.83
N GLU A 116 -10.54 -6.50 18.68
CA GLU A 116 -11.66 -7.43 18.67
C GLU A 116 -12.56 -7.15 17.46
N GLY A 117 -13.07 -8.22 16.86
CA GLY A 117 -13.96 -8.12 15.70
C GLY A 117 -15.31 -7.53 16.10
N ILE A 118 -15.78 -6.55 15.34
CA ILE A 118 -17.07 -5.87 15.58
C ILE A 118 -17.91 -5.83 14.29
N THR A 119 -19.21 -5.54 14.44
CA THR A 119 -20.08 -5.27 13.29
C THR A 119 -19.62 -4.00 12.57
N CYS A 120 -19.54 -4.05 11.24
CA CYS A 120 -19.03 -2.93 10.47
C CYS A 120 -19.98 -1.72 10.38
N ALA A 121 -21.28 -1.91 10.54
CA ALA A 121 -22.25 -0.84 10.32
C ALA A 121 -22.00 0.39 11.22
N GLY A 122 -21.85 1.55 10.59
CA GLY A 122 -21.64 2.84 11.25
C GLY A 122 -20.23 3.10 11.78
N THR A 123 -19.24 2.25 11.45
CA THR A 123 -17.88 2.38 11.97
C THR A 123 -17.00 3.36 11.18
N GLY A 124 -17.33 3.63 9.91
CA GLY A 124 -16.52 4.40 8.97
C GLY A 124 -15.21 3.70 8.55
N GLN A 125 -15.01 2.44 8.95
CA GLN A 125 -13.79 1.69 8.65
C GLN A 125 -13.76 1.24 7.19
N ASP A 126 -12.57 0.95 6.69
CA ASP A 126 -12.37 0.46 5.32
C ASP A 126 -13.18 -0.82 5.03
N GLY A 127 -13.27 -1.72 6.02
CA GLY A 127 -14.09 -2.94 5.95
C GLY A 127 -15.60 -2.69 5.82
N GLU A 128 -16.09 -1.53 6.25
CA GLU A 128 -17.49 -1.12 6.04
C GLU A 128 -17.65 -0.42 4.69
N LEU A 129 -16.81 0.58 4.42
CA LEU A 129 -17.03 1.50 3.31
C LEU A 129 -16.64 0.88 1.97
N LEU A 130 -15.74 -0.10 1.96
CA LEU A 130 -15.30 -0.87 0.80
C LEU A 130 -15.02 0.03 -0.43
N ARG A 131 -14.36 1.17 -0.19
CA ARG A 131 -14.17 2.20 -1.23
C ARG A 131 -13.16 1.73 -2.27
N GLY A 132 -13.49 2.01 -3.52
CA GLY A 132 -12.68 1.65 -4.68
C GLY A 132 -13.28 0.59 -5.58
N THR A 133 -12.58 0.36 -6.69
CA THR A 133 -12.94 -0.57 -7.75
C THR A 133 -12.78 -2.02 -7.28
N LEU A 134 -13.75 -2.87 -7.58
CA LEU A 134 -13.69 -4.30 -7.30
C LEU A 134 -12.50 -4.96 -8.01
N TRP A 135 -11.93 -6.00 -7.40
CA TRP A 135 -10.92 -6.82 -8.06
C TRP A 135 -11.59 -7.75 -9.09
N PRO A 136 -10.93 -8.02 -10.23
CA PRO A 136 -11.37 -9.05 -11.16
C PRO A 136 -11.45 -10.43 -10.49
N THR A 137 -12.35 -11.28 -10.98
CA THR A 137 -12.47 -12.68 -10.52
C THR A 137 -12.39 -13.62 -11.74
N PRO A 138 -11.36 -14.50 -11.83
CA PRO A 138 -10.17 -14.53 -10.97
C PRO A 138 -9.31 -13.26 -11.16
N ARG A 139 -8.56 -12.87 -10.14
CA ARG A 139 -7.60 -11.75 -10.22
C ARG A 139 -6.34 -12.13 -10.98
N PHE A 140 -5.81 -13.32 -10.67
CA PHE A 140 -4.55 -13.81 -11.23
C PHE A 140 -4.82 -14.95 -12.23
N GLU A 141 -4.11 -14.91 -13.34
CA GLU A 141 -4.12 -15.94 -14.39
C GLU A 141 -2.71 -16.48 -14.58
N THR A 142 -2.52 -17.80 -14.43
CA THR A 142 -1.21 -18.42 -14.64
C THR A 142 -0.95 -18.60 -16.14
N ARG A 143 0.22 -18.18 -16.60
CA ARG A 143 0.72 -18.34 -17.97
C ARG A 143 2.13 -18.91 -17.91
N ASP A 144 2.25 -20.23 -17.98
CA ASP A 144 3.51 -20.96 -17.83
C ASP A 144 4.30 -20.57 -16.55
N ALA A 145 5.44 -19.92 -16.71
CA ALA A 145 6.32 -19.44 -15.64
C ALA A 145 5.92 -18.07 -15.07
N ASN A 146 4.82 -17.49 -15.56
CA ASN A 146 4.38 -16.13 -15.26
C ASN A 146 2.93 -16.10 -14.75
N VAL A 147 2.53 -14.94 -14.22
CA VAL A 147 1.19 -14.68 -13.70
C VAL A 147 0.73 -13.31 -14.19
N LEU A 148 -0.36 -13.28 -14.95
CA LEU A 148 -1.03 -12.04 -15.33
C LEU A 148 -1.91 -11.57 -14.16
N ASP A 149 -1.65 -10.36 -13.65
CA ASP A 149 -2.55 -9.67 -12.73
C ASP A 149 -3.59 -8.89 -13.54
N ARG A 150 -4.81 -9.43 -13.63
CA ARG A 150 -5.91 -8.83 -14.40
C ARG A 150 -6.36 -7.47 -13.84
N LEU A 151 -5.96 -7.14 -12.61
CA LEU A 151 -6.25 -5.83 -12.03
C LEU A 151 -5.38 -4.72 -12.64
N THR A 152 -4.11 -5.03 -12.93
CA THR A 152 -3.11 -4.04 -13.37
C THR A 152 -2.69 -4.23 -14.82
N GLY A 153 -2.97 -5.39 -15.41
CA GLY A 153 -2.45 -5.81 -16.71
C GLY A 153 -0.98 -6.22 -16.69
N LEU A 154 -0.33 -6.20 -15.52
CA LEU A 154 1.09 -6.53 -15.39
C LEU A 154 1.32 -8.04 -15.37
N LEU A 155 2.41 -8.46 -15.98
CA LEU A 155 2.87 -9.85 -15.97
C LEU A 155 3.99 -10.00 -14.95
N TRP A 156 3.79 -10.89 -13.97
CA TRP A 156 4.71 -11.12 -12.87
C TRP A 156 5.41 -12.47 -13.01
N ALA A 157 6.67 -12.56 -12.59
CA ALA A 157 7.33 -13.84 -12.44
C ALA A 157 6.57 -14.70 -11.42
N ARG A 158 6.32 -15.97 -11.72
CA ARG A 158 5.60 -16.87 -10.80
C ARG A 158 6.45 -17.25 -9.58
N ALA A 159 7.76 -17.39 -9.76
CA ALA A 159 8.72 -17.50 -8.66
C ALA A 159 9.11 -16.10 -8.20
N ALA A 160 8.77 -15.77 -6.97
CA ALA A 160 8.96 -14.45 -6.37
C ALA A 160 10.33 -14.32 -5.67
N ASP A 161 11.35 -15.04 -6.14
CA ASP A 161 12.70 -15.04 -5.57
C ASP A 161 13.75 -15.17 -6.68
N ALA A 162 13.70 -14.31 -7.70
CA ALA A 162 14.54 -14.47 -8.89
C ALA A 162 16.05 -14.60 -8.59
N ALA A 163 16.52 -13.99 -7.50
CA ALA A 163 17.90 -14.08 -7.01
C ALA A 163 18.20 -15.30 -6.13
N LYS A 164 17.19 -16.09 -5.74
CA LYS A 164 17.24 -17.21 -4.79
C LYS A 164 17.84 -16.84 -3.42
N GLY A 165 17.66 -15.59 -3.03
CA GLY A 165 18.25 -14.98 -1.84
C GLY A 165 18.10 -13.48 -1.87
N THR A 166 18.53 -12.80 -0.80
CA THR A 166 18.55 -11.35 -0.74
C THR A 166 19.80 -10.80 -1.44
N VAL A 167 19.66 -9.64 -2.07
CA VAL A 167 20.73 -9.01 -2.85
C VAL A 167 20.79 -7.50 -2.59
N SER A 168 21.86 -6.85 -3.03
CA SER A 168 21.93 -5.39 -3.07
C SER A 168 20.94 -4.81 -4.09
N TRP A 169 20.64 -3.52 -3.96
CA TRP A 169 19.69 -2.86 -4.86
C TRP A 169 20.18 -2.81 -6.32
N ALA A 170 21.51 -2.67 -6.52
CA ALA A 170 22.11 -2.69 -7.85
C ALA A 170 21.97 -4.08 -8.50
N GLU A 171 22.33 -5.14 -7.78
CA GLU A 171 22.15 -6.52 -8.24
C GLU A 171 20.67 -6.82 -8.53
N ALA A 172 19.73 -6.30 -7.74
CA ALA A 172 18.30 -6.47 -7.97
C ALA A 172 17.83 -5.90 -9.31
N LEU A 173 18.37 -4.74 -9.71
CA LEU A 173 18.08 -4.15 -11.02
C LEU A 173 18.62 -5.02 -12.16
N ASP A 174 19.87 -5.46 -12.03
CA ASP A 174 20.54 -6.29 -13.05
C ASP A 174 19.84 -7.64 -13.23
N ILE A 175 19.47 -8.30 -12.13
CA ILE A 175 18.78 -9.60 -12.14
C ILE A 175 17.39 -9.47 -12.79
N ALA A 176 16.65 -8.42 -12.46
CA ALA A 176 15.32 -8.22 -13.04
C ALA A 176 15.39 -7.91 -14.54
N ALA A 177 16.39 -7.12 -14.99
CA ALA A 177 16.62 -6.87 -16.41
C ALA A 177 17.08 -8.13 -17.17
N ALA A 178 17.88 -9.00 -16.52
CA ALA A 178 18.33 -10.25 -17.10
C ALA A 178 17.21 -11.30 -17.27
N SER A 179 15.99 -11.04 -16.76
CA SER A 179 14.84 -11.93 -16.91
C SER A 179 14.23 -11.91 -18.32
N GLY A 180 14.62 -10.95 -19.18
CA GLY A 180 14.24 -10.88 -20.58
C GLY A 180 13.87 -9.46 -21.03
N GLU A 181 13.61 -9.29 -22.33
CA GLU A 181 13.14 -8.01 -22.86
C GLU A 181 11.82 -7.58 -22.19
N GLY A 182 11.73 -6.32 -21.77
CA GLY A 182 10.55 -5.77 -21.06
C GLY A 182 10.48 -6.08 -19.56
N TRP A 183 11.28 -7.02 -19.05
CA TRP A 183 11.36 -7.33 -17.63
C TRP A 183 12.20 -6.32 -16.88
N ARG A 184 11.76 -6.00 -15.65
CA ARG A 184 12.40 -4.99 -14.81
C ARG A 184 12.04 -5.18 -13.35
N LEU A 185 12.78 -4.49 -12.49
CA LEU A 185 12.43 -4.38 -11.08
C LEU A 185 11.17 -3.48 -10.95
N PRO A 186 10.09 -3.94 -10.30
CA PRO A 186 8.86 -3.19 -10.16
C PRO A 186 9.09 -1.90 -9.38
N ASN A 187 8.36 -0.84 -9.72
CA ASN A 187 8.30 0.33 -8.85
C ASN A 187 7.44 0.05 -7.61
N ILE A 188 7.50 0.93 -6.61
CA ILE A 188 6.82 0.67 -5.32
C ILE A 188 5.29 0.64 -5.45
N ASN A 189 4.72 1.34 -6.44
CA ASN A 189 3.27 1.31 -6.69
C ASN A 189 2.83 -0.03 -7.26
N GLU A 190 3.62 -0.62 -8.15
CA GLU A 190 3.35 -1.94 -8.74
C GLU A 190 3.43 -3.03 -7.66
N LEU A 191 4.46 -3.02 -6.82
CA LEU A 191 4.54 -3.94 -5.68
C LEU A 191 3.35 -3.79 -4.73
N GLU A 192 3.01 -2.56 -4.32
CA GLU A 192 1.88 -2.36 -3.39
C GLU A 192 0.53 -2.74 -4.02
N SER A 193 0.42 -2.70 -5.35
CA SER A 193 -0.81 -3.12 -6.04
C SER A 193 -1.15 -4.60 -5.78
N LEU A 194 -0.15 -5.46 -5.54
CA LEU A 194 -0.35 -6.88 -5.20
C LEU A 194 -1.01 -7.06 -3.82
N VAL A 195 -0.86 -6.09 -2.92
CA VAL A 195 -1.22 -6.24 -1.51
C VAL A 195 -2.72 -6.38 -1.29
N ASP A 196 -3.10 -7.43 -0.57
CA ASP A 196 -4.40 -7.55 0.09
C ASP A 196 -4.26 -7.11 1.55
N ALA A 197 -4.88 -5.98 1.89
CA ALA A 197 -4.83 -5.41 3.25
C ALA A 197 -5.70 -6.15 4.27
N GLY A 198 -6.53 -7.11 3.82
CA GLY A 198 -7.24 -8.04 4.68
C GLY A 198 -6.40 -9.26 5.08
N SER A 199 -5.22 -9.45 4.47
CA SER A 199 -4.37 -10.62 4.62
C SER A 199 -2.98 -10.26 5.15
N ALA A 200 -2.30 -11.22 5.78
CA ALA A 200 -0.93 -11.09 6.25
C ALA A 200 -0.25 -12.46 6.24
N PHE A 201 1.09 -12.46 6.19
CA PHE A 201 1.95 -13.64 6.18
C PHE A 201 1.60 -14.67 5.08
N PRO A 202 1.53 -14.29 3.78
CA PRO A 202 1.80 -12.97 3.19
C PRO A 202 0.55 -12.08 3.02
N ALA A 203 0.75 -10.78 2.82
CA ALA A 203 -0.32 -9.84 2.49
C ALA A 203 -0.72 -9.92 0.99
N LEU A 204 -1.09 -11.11 0.52
CA LEU A 204 -1.54 -11.39 -0.84
C LEU A 204 -2.98 -11.94 -0.83
N PRO A 205 -3.74 -11.78 -1.93
CA PRO A 205 -5.05 -12.40 -2.06
C PRO A 205 -4.98 -13.92 -1.88
N ALA A 206 -5.94 -14.49 -1.16
CA ALA A 206 -6.01 -15.93 -0.95
C ALA A 206 -6.08 -16.70 -2.28
N GLY A 207 -5.36 -17.83 -2.36
CA GLY A 207 -5.30 -18.66 -3.56
C GLY A 207 -4.42 -18.10 -4.68
N HIS A 208 -3.55 -17.12 -4.41
CA HIS A 208 -2.59 -16.62 -5.40
C HIS A 208 -1.70 -17.75 -5.99
N PRO A 209 -1.32 -17.69 -7.27
CA PRO A 209 -0.53 -18.75 -7.92
C PRO A 209 0.99 -18.61 -7.74
N PHE A 210 1.44 -17.56 -7.06
CA PHE A 210 2.85 -17.27 -6.82
C PHE A 210 3.53 -18.31 -5.93
N THR A 211 4.80 -18.56 -6.21
CA THR A 211 5.67 -19.53 -5.54
C THR A 211 6.90 -18.81 -5.00
N HIS A 212 7.56 -19.39 -4.00
CA HIS A 212 8.75 -18.79 -3.37
C HIS A 212 8.54 -17.35 -2.89
N VAL A 213 7.33 -17.08 -2.37
CA VAL A 213 7.01 -15.79 -1.76
C VAL A 213 7.78 -15.64 -0.45
N GLY A 214 8.55 -14.56 -0.35
CA GLY A 214 9.31 -14.22 0.85
C GLY A 214 8.80 -12.96 1.54
N GLU A 215 9.61 -12.45 2.48
CA GLU A 215 9.13 -11.44 3.43
C GLU A 215 9.12 -10.02 2.89
N ALA A 216 10.11 -9.65 2.08
CA ALA A 216 10.28 -8.27 1.63
C ALA A 216 11.06 -8.13 0.31
N TYR A 217 10.72 -7.10 -0.45
CA TYR A 217 11.07 -6.94 -1.86
C TYR A 217 11.62 -5.55 -2.18
N TRP A 218 12.71 -5.50 -2.93
CA TRP A 218 13.21 -4.26 -3.51
C TRP A 218 12.22 -3.70 -4.53
N SER A 219 12.05 -2.39 -4.54
CA SER A 219 11.47 -1.67 -5.67
C SER A 219 12.54 -0.88 -6.43
N SER A 220 12.29 -0.53 -7.69
CA SER A 220 13.12 0.39 -8.46
C SER A 220 12.96 1.86 -8.02
N THR A 221 12.12 2.14 -7.03
CA THR A 221 11.81 3.51 -6.58
C THR A 221 12.86 3.98 -5.56
N THR A 222 13.69 4.95 -5.95
CA THR A 222 14.63 5.61 -5.03
C THR A 222 13.88 6.51 -4.04
N SER A 223 14.32 6.54 -2.78
CA SER A 223 13.78 7.46 -1.78
C SER A 223 14.25 8.89 -2.07
N ALA A 224 13.32 9.83 -2.23
CA ALA A 224 13.64 11.25 -2.38
C ALA A 224 14.11 11.89 -1.05
N PHE A 225 13.79 11.28 0.09
CA PHE A 225 14.26 11.73 1.40
C PHE A 225 15.77 11.51 1.54
N GLU A 226 16.24 10.32 1.19
CA GLU A 226 17.66 9.96 1.15
C GLU A 226 17.96 9.06 -0.06
N LYS A 227 18.75 9.56 -1.01
CA LYS A 227 18.96 8.90 -2.32
C LYS A 227 19.78 7.60 -2.27
N ASN A 228 20.49 7.37 -1.16
CA ASN A 228 21.20 6.11 -0.90
C ASN A 228 20.25 5.00 -0.42
N TRP A 229 18.96 5.30 -0.26
CA TRP A 229 17.92 4.33 0.06
C TRP A 229 16.96 4.15 -1.11
N ALA A 230 16.33 2.99 -1.17
CA ALA A 230 15.24 2.69 -2.08
C ALA A 230 14.01 2.23 -1.29
N HIS A 231 12.82 2.46 -1.84
CA HIS A 231 11.59 1.92 -1.27
C HIS A 231 11.54 0.40 -1.41
N ALA A 232 10.96 -0.25 -0.41
CA ALA A 232 10.78 -1.69 -0.37
C ALA A 232 9.39 -2.05 0.15
N LEU A 233 8.82 -3.14 -0.37
CA LEU A 233 7.58 -3.71 0.13
C LEU A 233 7.89 -4.83 1.13
N TYR A 234 7.40 -4.70 2.36
CA TYR A 234 7.44 -5.75 3.37
C TYR A 234 6.17 -6.59 3.24
N LEU A 235 6.19 -7.57 2.33
CA LEU A 235 5.03 -8.34 1.91
C LEU A 235 4.41 -9.19 3.02
N HIS A 236 5.17 -9.65 4.01
CA HIS A 236 4.60 -10.38 5.16
C HIS A 236 3.52 -9.57 5.90
N LYS A 237 3.58 -8.24 5.82
CA LYS A 237 2.60 -7.34 6.46
C LYS A 237 1.97 -6.33 5.50
N GLY A 238 2.44 -6.21 4.26
CA GLY A 238 1.98 -5.25 3.27
C GLY A 238 2.51 -3.82 3.44
N ALA A 239 3.56 -3.58 4.26
CA ALA A 239 4.05 -2.22 4.54
C ALA A 239 5.00 -1.69 3.47
N VAL A 240 5.04 -0.37 3.27
CA VAL A 240 6.00 0.31 2.39
C VAL A 240 7.02 1.04 3.25
N GLY A 241 8.25 0.55 3.23
CA GLY A 241 9.38 1.18 3.92
C GLY A 241 10.50 1.51 2.97
N VAL A 242 11.72 1.52 3.51
CA VAL A 242 12.95 1.78 2.75
C VAL A 242 14.05 0.80 3.18
N GLY A 243 15.01 0.58 2.30
CA GLY A 243 16.23 -0.18 2.53
C GLY A 243 17.46 0.56 2.03
N PHE A 244 18.62 0.32 2.63
CA PHE A 244 19.88 0.93 2.22
C PHE A 244 20.43 0.22 0.98
N LYS A 245 20.74 0.96 -0.10
CA LYS A 245 20.99 0.35 -1.41
C LYS A 245 22.18 -0.62 -1.46
N SER A 246 23.16 -0.45 -0.58
CA SER A 246 24.33 -1.34 -0.50
C SER A 246 24.14 -2.51 0.47
N GLY A 247 22.99 -2.62 1.15
CA GLY A 247 22.65 -3.76 2.01
C GLY A 247 22.05 -4.93 1.21
N TRP A 248 22.18 -6.14 1.72
CA TRP A 248 21.64 -7.38 1.13
C TRP A 248 20.33 -7.79 1.83
N ASP A 249 19.37 -6.87 1.85
CA ASP A 249 18.23 -6.94 2.77
C ASP A 249 16.94 -7.48 2.13
N PHE A 250 16.82 -7.46 0.79
CA PHE A 250 15.54 -7.72 0.12
C PHE A 250 15.66 -8.63 -1.11
N LEU A 251 14.53 -9.29 -1.43
CA LEU A 251 14.37 -10.19 -2.57
C LEU A 251 14.05 -9.41 -3.85
N VAL A 252 14.16 -10.12 -4.98
CA VAL A 252 13.88 -9.61 -6.33
C VAL A 252 12.64 -10.31 -6.88
N TRP A 253 11.63 -9.52 -7.26
CA TRP A 253 10.43 -10.02 -7.94
C TRP A 253 10.22 -9.27 -9.25
N PRO A 254 10.70 -9.81 -10.38
CA PRO A 254 10.60 -9.16 -11.67
C PRO A 254 9.15 -9.00 -12.14
N VAL A 255 8.90 -7.90 -12.84
CA VAL A 255 7.63 -7.60 -13.51
C VAL A 255 7.91 -7.17 -14.95
N CYS A 256 6.98 -7.46 -15.84
CA CYS A 256 6.95 -6.97 -17.21
C CYS A 256 5.70 -6.11 -17.41
N GLY A 257 5.82 -5.09 -18.27
CA GLY A 257 4.70 -4.26 -18.67
C GLY A 257 3.59 -5.08 -19.34
N PRO A 258 2.39 -4.50 -19.49
CA PRO A 258 1.31 -5.17 -20.21
C PRO A 258 1.80 -5.58 -21.60
N GLU A 259 1.55 -6.84 -21.98
CA GLU A 259 1.73 -7.27 -23.37
C GLU A 259 0.95 -6.28 -24.24
N ASN A 260 1.58 -5.72 -25.28
CA ASN A 260 0.82 -5.08 -26.35
C ASN A 260 -0.06 -6.18 -26.96
N ILE A 261 -1.30 -6.28 -26.51
CA ILE A 261 -2.34 -7.10 -27.13
C ILE A 261 -2.76 -6.44 -28.44
#